data_AF-A0A0C7MYK3-F1
#
_entry.id   AF-A0A0C7MYK3-F1
#
_cell.length_a   1.000
_cell.length_b   1.000
_cell.length_c   1.000
_cell.angle_alpha   90.00
_cell.angle_beta   90.00
_cell.angle_gamma   90.00
#
_symmetry.space_group_name_H-M   'P 1'
#
loop_
_entity.id
_entity.type
_entity.pdbx_description
1 polymer ?
#
loop_
_entity_poly.entity_id
_entity_poly.type
_entity_poly.pdbx_seq_one_letter_code
_entity_poly.pdbx_strand_id
1 'polypeptide(L)'
;MRTKLCTLLFTRSYRRSSIGPKFKDLAEIKQYVATPQWSINEFMEQDTNVQELPSVEMVERLLKLSGLPLQDAESLRSKLGHQLVFLDKLLTLDVKEDTDPKNARILPRSFKPLEFEDLVNAAENQIQDVSLGERSGSWESVKLANKKQDGFFVLRESLLKRK
;
A
#
# COMPACT_ATOMS: atom_id res chain seq x y z
N MET A 1 22.51 49.80 -19.00
CA MET A 1 21.86 49.33 -17.76
C MET A 1 21.45 47.88 -17.96
N ARG A 2 22.09 46.91 -17.28
CA ARG A 2 21.72 45.49 -17.33
C ARG A 2 21.15 45.11 -15.97
N THR A 3 19.84 44.89 -15.91
CA THR A 3 19.14 44.38 -14.74
C THR A 3 19.47 42.89 -14.58
N LYS A 4 20.15 42.52 -13.50
CA LYS A 4 20.37 41.12 -13.12
C LYS A 4 19.04 40.59 -12.55
N LEU A 5 18.35 39.72 -13.28
CA LEU A 5 17.32 38.88 -12.70
C LEU A 5 18.01 37.95 -11.69
N CYS A 6 17.73 38.16 -10.41
CA CYS A 6 18.14 37.26 -9.34
C CYS A 6 17.03 36.20 -9.24
N THR A 7 17.24 35.05 -9.88
CA THR A 7 16.36 33.90 -9.73
C THR A 7 16.51 33.37 -8.31
N LEU A 8 15.49 33.57 -7.47
CA LEU A 8 15.44 32.98 -6.14
C LEU A 8 15.36 31.46 -6.28
N LEU A 9 16.48 30.79 -6.10
CA LEU A 9 16.53 29.34 -5.97
C LEU A 9 15.94 28.99 -4.59
N PHE A 10 14.66 28.61 -4.58
CA PHE A 10 14.05 27.98 -3.42
C PHE A 10 14.65 26.58 -3.24
N THR A 11 15.70 26.46 -2.45
CA THR A 11 16.23 25.16 -2.04
C THR A 11 15.32 24.58 -0.97
N ARG A 12 14.52 23.58 -1.33
CA ARG A 12 13.59 22.88 -0.41
C ARG A 12 14.39 21.91 0.46
N SER A 13 14.41 22.12 1.78
CA SER A 13 15.15 21.25 2.71
C SER A 13 14.32 20.03 3.09
N TYR A 14 14.75 18.83 2.68
CA TYR A 14 14.17 17.58 3.17
C TYR A 14 14.61 17.34 4.61
N ARG A 15 13.71 17.45 5.59
CA ARG A 15 14.01 17.04 6.98
C ARG A 15 14.25 15.53 7.01
N ARG A 16 15.51 15.12 7.25
CA ARG A 16 15.82 13.74 7.65
C ARG A 16 15.33 13.52 9.08
N SER A 17 15.00 12.28 9.41
CA SER A 17 14.89 11.88 10.81
C SER A 17 16.18 12.27 11.54
N SER A 18 16.05 12.90 12.69
CA SER A 18 17.18 13.33 13.50
C SER A 18 16.97 12.86 14.93
N ILE A 19 18.04 12.40 15.56
CA ILE A 19 18.06 12.10 16.98
C ILE A 19 18.58 13.35 17.67
N GLY A 20 17.75 13.94 18.53
CA GLY A 20 18.14 15.10 19.34
C GLY A 20 19.16 14.74 20.43
N PRO A 21 19.75 15.75 21.09
CA PRO A 21 20.62 15.51 22.24
C PRO A 21 19.86 14.84 23.39
N LYS A 22 20.60 14.12 24.26
CA LYS A 22 20.03 13.50 25.46
C LYS A 22 19.48 14.58 26.42
N PHE A 23 18.25 14.41 26.89
CA PHE A 23 17.67 15.23 27.95
C PHE A 23 18.44 15.08 29.27
N LYS A 24 18.70 16.19 29.94
CA LYS A 24 19.45 16.24 31.20
C LYS A 24 18.56 16.00 32.41
N ASP A 25 17.32 16.48 32.38
CA ASP A 25 16.37 16.37 33.48
C ASP A 25 14.91 16.36 33.00
N LEU A 26 13.98 16.22 33.94
CA LEU A 26 12.54 16.18 33.67
C LEU A 26 11.99 17.56 33.26
N ALA A 27 12.69 18.66 33.56
CA ALA A 27 12.26 19.99 33.16
C ALA A 27 12.44 20.21 31.65
N GLU A 28 13.55 19.74 31.08
CA GLU A 28 13.77 19.77 29.62
C GLU A 28 12.71 18.97 28.86
N ILE A 29 12.25 17.84 29.42
CA ILE A 29 11.16 17.04 28.82
C ILE A 29 9.85 17.83 28.78
N LYS A 30 9.47 18.47 29.91
CA LYS A 30 8.25 19.29 29.98
C LYS A 30 8.28 20.45 29.00
N GLN A 31 9.43 21.09 28.85
CA GLN A 31 9.61 22.17 27.88
C GLN A 31 9.53 21.68 26.44
N TYR A 32 10.12 20.52 26.13
CA TYR A 32 10.05 19.91 24.81
C TYR A 32 8.59 19.60 24.41
N VAL A 33 7.81 18.99 25.31
CA VAL A 33 6.39 18.67 25.05
C VAL A 33 5.53 19.93 24.97
N ALA A 34 5.87 20.99 25.71
CA ALA A 34 5.16 22.28 25.66
C ALA A 34 5.53 23.13 24.42
N THR A 35 6.48 22.69 23.59
CA THR A 35 6.85 23.43 22.39
C THR A 35 5.68 23.42 21.41
N PRO A 36 5.23 24.59 20.91
CA PRO A 36 4.12 24.66 19.97
C PRO A 36 4.54 23.97 18.66
N GLN A 37 4.01 22.77 18.47
CA GLN A 37 4.13 21.99 17.25
C GLN A 37 2.71 21.77 16.74
N TRP A 38 2.55 21.75 15.42
CA TRP A 38 1.27 21.36 14.84
C TRP A 38 0.92 19.96 15.33
N SER A 39 -0.29 19.82 15.85
CA SER A 39 -0.84 18.50 16.09
C SER A 39 -1.04 17.78 14.75
N ILE A 40 -1.02 16.45 14.78
CA ILE A 40 -1.28 15.66 13.57
C ILE A 40 -2.66 16.01 12.99
N ASN A 41 -3.66 16.26 13.85
CA ASN A 41 -5.00 16.62 13.43
C ASN A 41 -5.02 17.97 12.69
N GLU A 42 -4.35 18.99 13.25
CA GLU A 42 -4.23 20.32 12.62
C GLU A 42 -3.52 20.24 11.27
N PHE A 43 -2.52 19.38 11.13
CA PHE A 43 -1.87 19.15 9.84
C PHE A 43 -2.81 18.46 8.82
N MET A 44 -3.62 17.51 9.28
CA MET A 44 -4.52 16.75 8.41
C MET A 44 -5.77 17.55 7.98
N GLU A 45 -6.18 18.57 8.73
CA GLU A 45 -7.37 19.40 8.43
C GLU A 45 -7.12 20.51 7.38
N GLN A 46 -5.88 20.76 6.95
CA GLN A 46 -5.53 21.91 6.10
C GLN A 46 -6.10 21.88 4.66
N ASP A 47 -6.54 20.71 4.17
CA ASP A 47 -7.04 20.55 2.80
C ASP A 47 -8.44 19.93 2.78
N THR A 48 -9.46 20.73 3.08
CA THR A 48 -10.86 20.41 2.74
C THR A 48 -11.21 20.94 1.36
N ASN A 49 -10.32 20.78 0.38
CA ASN A 49 -10.71 21.05 -1.01
C ASN A 49 -11.76 20.00 -1.41
N VAL A 50 -12.92 20.50 -1.84
CA VAL A 50 -14.08 19.69 -2.23
C VAL A 50 -13.68 18.84 -3.43
N GLN A 51 -13.21 17.63 -3.16
CA GLN A 51 -12.87 16.70 -4.21
C GLN A 51 -14.13 16.07 -4.76
N GLU A 52 -14.22 16.00 -6.08
CA GLU A 52 -15.34 15.38 -6.77
C GLU A 52 -15.48 13.92 -6.32
N LEU A 53 -16.65 13.58 -5.79
CA LEU A 53 -16.96 12.21 -5.39
C LEU A 53 -16.86 11.28 -6.61
N PRO A 54 -16.23 10.10 -6.47
CA PRO A 54 -16.03 9.16 -7.58
C PRO A 54 -17.37 8.81 -8.24
N SER A 55 -17.44 8.61 -9.55
CA SER A 55 -18.72 8.32 -10.20
C SER A 55 -19.37 7.04 -9.66
N VAL A 56 -20.71 6.96 -9.73
CA VAL A 56 -21.46 5.75 -9.34
C VAL A 56 -20.97 4.55 -10.15
N GLU A 57 -20.75 4.72 -11.46
CA GLU A 57 -20.21 3.68 -12.34
C GLU A 57 -18.84 3.15 -11.88
N MET A 58 -17.97 4.03 -11.35
CA MET A 58 -16.67 3.62 -10.81
C MET A 58 -16.86 2.73 -9.58
N VAL A 59 -17.76 3.10 -8.66
CA VAL A 59 -18.05 2.32 -7.46
C VAL A 59 -18.62 0.96 -7.82
N GLU A 60 -19.56 0.90 -8.76
CA GLU A 60 -20.11 -0.37 -9.25
C GLU A 60 -19.03 -1.26 -9.89
N ARG A 61 -18.12 -0.66 -10.66
CA ARG A 61 -16.98 -1.38 -11.24
C ARG A 61 -16.05 -1.92 -10.16
N LEU A 62 -15.76 -1.15 -9.12
CA LEU A 62 -14.94 -1.59 -7.99
C LEU A 62 -15.59 -2.74 -7.22
N LEU A 63 -16.91 -2.70 -7.03
CA LEU A 63 -17.66 -3.82 -6.43
C LEU A 63 -17.55 -5.09 -7.26
N LYS A 64 -17.70 -4.97 -8.59
CA LYS A 64 -17.52 -6.10 -9.52
C LYS A 64 -16.11 -6.69 -9.46
N LEU A 65 -15.07 -5.85 -9.43
CA LEU A 65 -13.67 -6.29 -9.31
C LEU A 65 -13.39 -6.97 -7.96
N SER A 66 -14.05 -6.52 -6.90
CA SER A 66 -13.92 -7.08 -5.55
C SER A 66 -14.73 -8.36 -5.33
N GLY A 67 -15.53 -8.78 -6.32
CA GLY A 67 -16.46 -9.92 -6.16
C GLY A 67 -17.59 -9.65 -5.16
N LEU A 68 -17.93 -8.37 -4.93
CA LEU A 68 -18.97 -7.95 -4.00
C LEU A 68 -20.29 -7.67 -4.74
N PRO A 69 -21.44 -7.91 -4.09
CA PRO A 69 -22.74 -7.58 -4.68
C PRO A 69 -22.89 -6.06 -4.84
N LEU A 70 -23.73 -5.65 -5.80
CA LEU A 70 -24.14 -4.25 -5.93
C LEU A 70 -24.97 -3.87 -4.69
N GLN A 71 -24.45 -2.96 -3.88
CA GLN A 71 -25.08 -2.43 -2.66
C GLN A 71 -25.41 -0.94 -2.87
N ASP A 72 -25.78 -0.24 -1.80
CA ASP A 72 -25.97 1.21 -1.80
C ASP A 72 -24.70 1.94 -2.26
N ALA A 73 -24.67 2.26 -3.55
CA ALA A 73 -23.53 2.85 -4.22
C ALA A 73 -23.23 4.26 -3.70
N GLU A 74 -24.24 5.01 -3.22
CA GLU A 74 -24.06 6.38 -2.76
C GLU A 74 -23.35 6.44 -1.40
N SER A 75 -23.72 5.56 -0.47
CA SER A 75 -23.02 5.44 0.81
C SER A 75 -21.55 5.05 0.62
N LEU A 76 -21.29 4.10 -0.30
CA LEU A 76 -19.92 3.67 -0.63
C LEU A 76 -19.13 4.75 -1.35
N ARG A 77 -19.77 5.49 -2.25
CA ARG A 77 -19.19 6.62 -2.97
C ARG A 77 -18.71 7.70 -2.02
N SER A 78 -19.54 8.07 -1.04
CA SER A 78 -19.16 9.04 0.00
C SER A 78 -17.95 8.54 0.80
N LYS A 79 -17.99 7.30 1.32
CA LYS A 79 -16.88 6.72 2.09
C LYS A 79 -15.58 6.66 1.29
N LEU A 80 -15.65 6.23 0.03
CA LEU A 80 -14.51 6.16 -0.86
C LEU A 80 -13.95 7.56 -1.15
N GLY A 81 -14.80 8.56 -1.36
CA GLY A 81 -14.39 9.95 -1.52
C GLY A 81 -13.56 10.45 -0.33
N HIS A 82 -14.02 10.22 0.90
CA HIS A 82 -13.28 10.60 2.11
C HIS A 82 -11.91 9.89 2.20
N GLN A 83 -11.86 8.61 1.83
CA GLN A 83 -10.61 7.84 1.79
C GLN A 83 -9.63 8.37 0.74
N LEU A 84 -10.13 8.75 -0.45
CA LEU A 84 -9.30 9.30 -1.51
C LEU A 84 -8.75 10.68 -1.15
N VAL A 85 -9.57 11.56 -0.59
CA VAL A 85 -9.13 12.88 -0.08
C VAL A 85 -8.00 12.72 0.94
N PHE A 86 -8.12 11.74 1.84
CA PHE A 86 -7.07 11.44 2.80
C PHE A 86 -5.78 10.97 2.12
N LEU A 87 -5.89 10.11 1.09
CA LEU A 87 -4.75 9.57 0.37
C LEU A 87 -4.09 10.60 -0.56
N ASP A 88 -4.84 11.53 -1.12
CA ASP A 88 -4.30 12.56 -2.01
C ASP A 88 -3.38 13.56 -1.29
N LYS A 89 -3.44 13.61 0.05
CA LYS A 89 -2.40 14.27 0.86
C LYS A 89 -1.01 13.66 0.64
N LEU A 90 -0.91 12.41 0.18
CA LEU A 90 0.37 11.80 -0.19
C LEU A 90 0.94 12.41 -1.48
N LEU A 91 0.09 12.92 -2.38
CA LEU A 91 0.54 13.55 -3.63
C LEU A 91 1.22 14.90 -3.40
N THR A 92 0.92 15.58 -2.29
CA THR A 92 1.55 16.85 -1.93
C THR A 92 2.92 16.66 -1.26
N LEU A 93 3.25 15.43 -0.86
CA LEU A 93 4.54 15.10 -0.25
C LEU A 93 5.61 14.92 -1.32
N ASP A 94 6.72 15.63 -1.14
CA ASP A 94 7.86 15.45 -2.04
C ASP A 94 8.51 14.09 -1.82
N VAL A 95 8.68 13.35 -2.91
CA VAL A 95 9.51 12.16 -2.94
C VAL A 95 10.90 12.58 -3.44
N LYS A 96 11.95 12.18 -2.74
CA LYS A 96 13.33 12.38 -3.22
C LYS A 96 13.54 11.56 -4.48
N GLU A 97 13.77 12.22 -5.62
CA GLU A 97 13.94 11.59 -6.94
C GLU A 97 15.09 10.57 -7.00
N ASP A 98 16.13 10.75 -6.17
CA ASP A 98 17.26 9.81 -6.06
C ASP A 98 16.92 8.49 -5.31
N THR A 99 15.70 8.37 -4.77
CA THR A 99 15.28 7.16 -4.05
C THR A 99 14.78 6.13 -5.06
N ASP A 100 15.57 5.09 -5.32
CA ASP A 100 15.11 3.93 -6.08
C ASP A 100 13.77 3.45 -5.45
N PRO A 101 12.66 3.35 -6.22
CA PRO A 101 11.39 2.84 -5.72
C PRO A 101 11.50 1.49 -5.02
N LYS A 102 12.51 0.66 -5.37
CA LYS A 102 12.81 -0.61 -4.71
C LYS A 102 13.40 -0.45 -3.30
N ASN A 103 13.97 0.72 -3.00
CA ASN A 103 14.58 1.12 -1.73
C ASN A 103 13.73 2.11 -0.92
N ALA A 104 12.48 2.38 -1.32
CA ALA A 104 11.52 3.17 -0.53
C ALA A 104 11.12 2.52 0.81
N ARG A 105 11.65 1.33 1.12
CA ARG A 105 11.49 0.66 2.41
C ARG A 105 12.44 1.26 3.45
N ILE A 106 11.94 1.40 4.67
CA ILE A 106 12.69 1.87 5.85
C ILE A 106 13.97 1.04 6.09
N LEU A 107 13.94 -0.25 5.75
CA LEU A 107 15.09 -1.14 5.81
C LEU A 107 15.55 -1.51 4.40
N PRO A 108 16.82 -1.25 4.05
CA PRO A 108 17.37 -1.66 2.76
C PRO A 108 17.40 -3.19 2.68
N ARG A 109 16.94 -3.76 1.56
CA ARG A 109 17.08 -5.19 1.31
C ARG A 109 18.39 -5.44 0.58
N SER A 110 19.34 -6.08 1.25
CA SER A 110 20.47 -6.72 0.59
C SER A 110 20.01 -8.09 0.08
N PHE A 111 19.49 -8.13 -1.15
CA PHE A 111 19.16 -9.41 -1.77
C PHE A 111 20.43 -10.05 -2.33
N LYS A 112 20.65 -11.34 -2.07
CA LYS A 112 21.61 -12.13 -2.85
C LYS A 112 21.04 -12.26 -4.27
N PRO A 113 21.74 -11.82 -5.33
CA PRO A 113 21.29 -12.08 -6.69
C PRO A 113 21.28 -13.58 -6.94
N LEU A 114 20.29 -14.05 -7.71
CA LEU A 114 20.19 -15.45 -8.10
C LEU A 114 21.19 -15.70 -9.22
N GLU A 115 22.19 -16.55 -8.97
CA GLU A 115 23.22 -16.88 -9.96
C GLU A 115 22.81 -18.09 -10.80
N PHE A 116 23.52 -18.30 -11.92
CA PHE A 116 23.27 -19.45 -12.80
C PHE A 116 23.43 -20.78 -12.04
N GLU A 117 24.43 -20.90 -11.18
CA GLU A 117 24.66 -22.08 -10.36
C GLU A 117 23.50 -22.31 -9.37
N ASP A 118 22.95 -21.25 -8.78
CA ASP A 118 21.78 -21.35 -7.89
C ASP A 118 20.57 -21.93 -8.65
N LEU A 119 20.38 -21.54 -9.92
CA LEU A 119 19.31 -22.05 -10.78
C LEU A 119 19.51 -23.52 -11.17
N VAL A 120 20.72 -23.90 -11.57
CA VAL A 120 21.05 -25.30 -11.92
C VAL A 120 20.87 -26.19 -10.69
N ASN A 121 21.39 -25.77 -9.55
CA ASN A 121 21.23 -26.49 -8.29
C ASN A 121 19.75 -26.60 -7.89
N ALA A 122 18.95 -25.53 -8.05
CA ALA A 122 17.53 -25.59 -7.75
C ALA A 122 16.78 -26.55 -8.67
N ALA A 123 17.09 -26.57 -9.97
CA ALA A 123 16.46 -27.47 -10.94
C ALA A 123 16.82 -28.94 -10.69
N GLU A 124 18.08 -29.23 -10.36
CA GLU A 124 18.55 -30.60 -10.09
C GLU A 124 18.05 -31.15 -8.75
N ASN A 125 17.93 -30.29 -7.74
CA ASN A 125 17.53 -30.70 -6.40
C ASN A 125 16.03 -30.47 -6.10
N GLN A 126 15.22 -30.12 -7.10
CA GLN A 126 13.78 -29.96 -6.91
C GLN A 126 13.12 -31.33 -6.72
N ILE A 127 12.68 -31.61 -5.49
CA ILE A 127 12.03 -32.86 -5.11
C ILE A 127 10.62 -32.54 -4.59
N GLN A 128 9.65 -33.42 -4.92
CA GLN A 128 8.28 -33.30 -4.41
C GLN A 128 8.23 -33.51 -2.90
N ASP A 129 7.87 -32.46 -2.17
CA ASP A 129 7.72 -32.49 -0.72
C ASP A 129 6.35 -33.06 -0.32
N VAL A 130 6.37 -34.06 0.56
CA VAL A 130 5.16 -34.70 1.10
C VAL A 130 4.43 -33.78 2.07
N SER A 131 5.16 -32.97 2.84
CA SER A 131 4.59 -32.06 3.84
C SER A 131 3.77 -30.93 3.21
N LEU A 132 4.11 -30.54 1.98
CA LEU A 132 3.42 -29.53 1.18
C LEU A 132 2.28 -30.12 0.34
N GLY A 133 2.10 -31.44 0.32
CA GLY A 133 1.06 -32.11 -0.47
C GLY A 133 1.32 -32.08 -1.98
N GLU A 134 2.58 -31.99 -2.40
CA GLU A 134 2.97 -31.89 -3.82
C GLU A 134 2.88 -33.24 -4.56
N ARG A 135 2.99 -34.36 -3.82
CA ARG A 135 2.84 -35.68 -4.41
C ARG A 135 1.40 -35.91 -4.85
N SER A 136 1.22 -36.32 -6.10
CA SER A 136 -0.10 -36.67 -6.65
C SER A 136 -0.78 -37.74 -5.81
N GLY A 137 -2.03 -37.47 -5.41
CA GLY A 137 -2.82 -38.39 -4.58
C GLY A 137 -2.43 -38.42 -3.10
N SER A 138 -1.48 -37.58 -2.65
CA SER A 138 -1.12 -37.49 -1.22
C SER A 138 -2.24 -36.92 -0.35
N TRP A 139 -3.15 -36.14 -0.94
CA TRP A 139 -4.35 -35.64 -0.29
C TRP A 139 -5.50 -35.50 -1.28
N GLU A 140 -6.73 -35.52 -0.76
CA GLU A 140 -7.94 -35.28 -1.55
C GLU A 140 -8.15 -33.76 -1.70
N SER A 141 -7.81 -33.22 -2.86
CA SER A 141 -7.82 -31.77 -3.15
C SER A 141 -9.18 -31.10 -2.95
N VAL A 142 -10.27 -31.84 -3.18
CA VAL A 142 -11.65 -31.34 -3.06
C VAL A 142 -12.26 -31.58 -1.68
N LYS A 143 -11.56 -32.21 -0.73
CA LYS A 143 -12.14 -32.65 0.55
C LYS A 143 -12.78 -31.52 1.35
N LEU A 144 -12.16 -30.34 1.34
CA LEU A 144 -12.58 -29.17 2.11
C LEU A 144 -13.60 -28.28 1.37
N ALA A 145 -14.00 -28.66 0.15
CA ALA A 145 -14.96 -27.87 -0.61
C ALA A 145 -16.39 -28.06 -0.09
N ASN A 146 -17.11 -26.95 0.10
CA ASN A 146 -18.53 -26.98 0.46
C ASN A 146 -19.40 -27.69 -0.59
N LYS A 147 -18.97 -27.67 -1.86
CA LYS A 147 -19.63 -28.35 -2.97
C LYS A 147 -18.60 -29.03 -3.85
N LYS A 148 -18.74 -30.34 -3.99
CA LYS A 148 -17.89 -31.17 -4.82
C LYS A 148 -18.74 -32.25 -5.48
N GLN A 149 -18.34 -32.66 -6.69
CA GLN A 149 -18.96 -33.75 -7.43
C GLN A 149 -17.87 -34.45 -8.23
N ASP A 150 -17.78 -35.78 -8.10
CA ASP A 150 -16.90 -36.64 -8.89
C ASP A 150 -15.42 -36.18 -8.96
N GLY A 151 -14.89 -35.62 -7.87
CA GLY A 151 -13.52 -35.12 -7.82
C GLY A 151 -13.32 -33.69 -8.35
N PHE A 152 -14.39 -32.99 -8.70
CA PHE A 152 -14.37 -31.61 -9.19
C PHE A 152 -14.97 -30.63 -8.17
N PHE A 153 -14.46 -29.39 -8.18
CA PHE A 153 -15.11 -28.26 -7.53
C PHE A 153 -16.33 -27.83 -8.34
N VAL A 154 -17.48 -27.68 -7.69
CA VAL A 154 -18.74 -27.34 -8.38
C VAL A 154 -19.10 -25.88 -8.16
N LEU A 155 -19.16 -25.13 -9.26
CA LEU A 155 -19.63 -23.74 -9.30
C LEU A 155 -21.07 -23.67 -9.79
N ARG A 156 -21.90 -22.83 -9.16
CA ARG A 156 -23.26 -22.57 -9.65
C ARG A 156 -23.19 -21.66 -10.88
N GLU A 157 -23.88 -22.04 -11.96
CA GLU A 157 -23.97 -21.24 -13.18
C GLU A 157 -24.51 -19.81 -12.93
N SER A 158 -25.36 -19.63 -11.92
CA SER A 158 -25.87 -18.32 -11.50
C SER A 158 -24.78 -17.35 -11.01
N LEU A 159 -23.59 -17.85 -10.65
CA LEU A 159 -22.42 -17.01 -10.30
C LEU A 159 -21.57 -16.64 -11.52
N LEU A 160 -21.72 -17.35 -12.65
CA LEU A 160 -20.92 -17.15 -13.86
C LEU A 160 -21.61 -16.23 -14.87
N LYS A 161 -22.94 -16.14 -14.85
CA LYS A 161 -23.70 -15.25 -15.73
C LYS A 161 -23.50 -13.80 -15.32
N ARG A 162 -22.67 -13.09 -16.09
CA ARG A 162 -22.58 -11.62 -16.05
C ARG A 162 -23.90 -11.06 -16.55
N LYS A 163 -24.64 -10.36 -15.68
CA LYS A 163 -25.62 -9.35 -16.10
C LYS A 163 -24.88 -8.06 -16.41
#